data_AF-A0A529NWY0-F1
#
_entry.id   AF-A0A529NWY0-F1
#
_cell.length_a   1.000
_cell.length_b   1.000
_cell.length_c   1.000
_cell.angle_alpha   90.00
_cell.angle_beta   90.00
_cell.angle_gamma   90.00
#
_symmetry.space_group_name_H-M   'P 1'
#
loop_
_entity.id
_entity.type
_entity.pdbx_description
1 polymer ?
#
loop_
_entity_poly.entity_id
_entity_poly.type
_entity_poly.pdbx_seq_one_letter_code
_entity_poly.pdbx_strand_id
1 'polypeptide(L)'
;SGSAVLSVRELARRDVKVATVVGAGVQAGQHLRLLPLVRDFAEIRIVSKEFADAQALAALHPGIVAVSDIEAAVRSSDVVCLATHSFEPVISAQWVRPGTHVSSVGVAPPGGELPVELVGKASLFVETSDAFAPTPVGSCELAGIDPETGAELGDILLGARPGRVSADQITVYKAMGVAMEDMVAADLAYREAVRRGIGAVASL
;
A
#
# COMPACT_ATOMS: atom_id res chain seq x y z
N SER A 1 2.65 -5.43 -0.67
CA SER A 1 3.16 -5.26 -2.04
C SER A 1 4.45 -4.46 -1.97
N GLY A 2 5.45 -4.80 -2.80
CA GLY A 2 6.70 -4.02 -2.87
C GLY A 2 6.46 -2.60 -3.41
N SER A 3 5.58 -2.46 -4.40
CA SER A 3 5.21 -1.19 -5.01
C SER A 3 4.49 -0.25 -4.03
N ALA A 4 3.62 -0.81 -3.18
CA ALA A 4 2.97 -0.04 -2.10
C ALA A 4 3.96 0.51 -1.06
N VAL A 5 5.03 -0.22 -0.75
CA VAL A 5 6.05 0.28 0.19
C VAL A 5 7.01 1.24 -0.52
N LEU A 6 7.27 1.04 -1.81
CA LEU A 6 7.97 2.01 -2.65
C LEU A 6 7.21 3.35 -2.71
N SER A 7 5.88 3.32 -2.84
CA SER A 7 5.06 4.54 -2.86
C SER A 7 5.16 5.31 -1.54
N VAL A 8 5.31 4.65 -0.39
CA VAL A 8 5.67 5.31 0.88
C VAL A 8 7.02 6.05 0.76
N ARG A 9 8.03 5.41 0.16
CA ARG A 9 9.37 6.00 -0.02
C ARG A 9 9.34 7.23 -0.93
N GLU A 10 8.50 7.25 -1.95
CA GLU A 10 8.49 8.33 -2.93
C GLU A 10 7.48 9.44 -2.59
N LEU A 11 6.35 9.08 -1.97
CA LEU A 11 5.18 9.96 -1.84
C LEU A 11 4.88 10.36 -0.40
N ALA A 12 5.41 9.68 0.63
CA ALA A 12 5.27 10.13 2.01
C ALA A 12 6.24 11.26 2.33
N ARG A 13 5.89 12.08 3.33
CA ARG A 13 6.80 13.12 3.85
C ARG A 13 8.12 12.46 4.31
N ARG A 14 9.22 13.20 4.23
CA ARG A 14 10.54 12.65 4.61
C ARG A 14 10.67 12.45 6.12
N ASP A 15 9.93 13.22 6.91
CA ASP A 15 9.96 13.27 8.37
C ASP A 15 8.86 12.43 9.02
N VAL A 16 8.28 11.45 8.31
CA VAL A 16 7.27 10.53 8.88
C VAL A 16 7.81 9.83 10.13
N LYS A 17 6.94 9.66 11.13
CA LYS A 17 7.28 9.02 12.42
C LYS A 17 6.37 7.86 12.77
N VAL A 18 5.11 7.91 12.35
CA VAL A 18 4.11 6.89 12.70
C VAL A 18 3.52 6.25 11.45
N ALA A 19 3.61 4.93 11.36
CA ALA A 19 2.90 4.13 10.36
C ALA A 19 1.84 3.24 11.03
N THR A 20 0.69 3.08 10.39
CA THR A 20 -0.33 2.08 10.78
C THR A 20 -0.64 1.18 9.60
N VAL A 21 -0.49 -0.13 9.79
CA VAL A 21 -0.95 -1.16 8.85
C VAL A 21 -2.34 -1.65 9.29
N VAL A 22 -3.31 -1.56 8.40
CA VAL A 22 -4.69 -2.01 8.60
C VAL A 22 -4.88 -3.36 7.91
N GLY A 23 -5.19 -4.39 8.69
CA GLY A 23 -5.24 -5.78 8.28
C GLY A 23 -4.14 -6.62 8.93
N ALA A 24 -4.37 -7.93 9.01
CA ALA A 24 -3.45 -8.89 9.65
C ALA A 24 -3.13 -10.10 8.75
N GLY A 25 -3.33 -9.97 7.43
CA GLY A 25 -3.04 -11.01 6.46
C GLY A 25 -1.59 -11.02 5.96
N VAL A 26 -1.32 -11.83 4.93
CA VAL A 26 0.00 -11.96 4.30
C VAL A 26 0.57 -10.61 3.86
N GLN A 27 -0.25 -9.76 3.22
CA GLN A 27 0.20 -8.44 2.78
C GLN A 27 0.57 -7.54 3.96
N ALA A 28 -0.19 -7.55 5.06
CA ALA A 28 0.15 -6.78 6.25
C ALA A 28 1.53 -7.19 6.79
N GLY A 29 1.81 -8.49 6.90
CA GLY A 29 3.12 -9.00 7.33
C GLY A 29 4.28 -8.55 6.42
N GLN A 30 4.06 -8.52 5.11
CA GLN A 30 5.07 -7.98 4.19
C GLN A 30 5.29 -6.47 4.37
N HIS A 31 4.23 -5.67 4.61
CA HIS A 31 4.38 -4.24 4.89
C HIS A 31 5.17 -4.02 6.19
N LEU A 32 4.87 -4.75 7.26
CA LEU A 32 5.61 -4.67 8.53
C LEU A 32 7.10 -4.98 8.36
N ARG A 33 7.45 -5.91 7.47
CA ARG A 33 8.85 -6.23 7.15
C ARG A 33 9.56 -5.14 6.33
N LEU A 34 8.85 -4.49 5.42
CA LEU A 34 9.46 -3.60 4.42
C LEU A 34 9.44 -2.12 4.83
N LEU A 35 8.46 -1.68 5.62
CA LEU A 35 8.35 -0.28 6.07
C LEU A 35 9.64 0.25 6.75
N PRO A 36 10.30 -0.49 7.67
CA PRO A 36 11.56 -0.04 8.27
C PRO A 36 12.70 0.15 7.27
N LEU A 37 12.60 -0.41 6.06
CA LEU A 37 13.65 -0.31 5.04
C LEU A 37 13.55 0.97 4.21
N VAL A 38 12.39 1.64 4.21
CA VAL A 38 12.14 2.81 3.36
C VAL A 38 12.11 4.13 4.13
N ARG A 39 11.84 4.07 5.44
CA ARG A 39 11.76 5.21 6.35
C ARG A 39 12.10 4.80 7.78
N ASP A 40 12.59 5.78 8.53
CA ASP A 40 12.87 5.66 9.96
C ASP A 40 11.64 6.03 10.78
N PHE A 41 10.80 5.05 11.07
CA PHE A 41 9.60 5.20 11.88
C PHE A 41 9.95 5.10 13.36
N ALA A 42 9.45 6.06 14.15
CA ALA A 42 9.50 5.96 15.61
C ALA A 42 8.54 4.88 16.12
N GLU A 43 7.44 4.64 15.40
CA GLU A 43 6.45 3.64 15.75
C GLU A 43 5.80 3.07 14.48
N ILE A 44 5.68 1.74 14.43
CA ILE A 44 4.88 1.04 13.43
C ILE A 44 3.81 0.24 14.15
N ARG A 45 2.56 0.51 13.80
CA ARG A 45 1.37 -0.09 14.40
C ARG A 45 0.72 -1.06 13.44
N ILE A 46 0.03 -2.04 14.00
CA ILE A 46 -0.90 -2.89 13.28
C ILE A 46 -2.26 -2.88 13.97
N VAL A 47 -3.31 -2.80 13.16
CA VAL A 47 -4.70 -2.91 13.60
C VAL A 47 -5.44 -3.81 12.61
N SER A 48 -6.39 -4.59 13.11
CA SER A 48 -7.28 -5.42 12.28
C SER A 48 -8.67 -5.45 12.90
N LYS A 49 -9.65 -5.88 12.11
CA LYS A 49 -11.04 -6.06 12.56
C LYS A 49 -11.10 -6.89 13.85
N GLU A 50 -10.43 -8.02 13.86
CA GLU A 50 -10.24 -8.84 15.05
C GLU A 50 -8.89 -8.48 15.68
N PHE A 51 -8.89 -7.90 16.89
CA PHE A 51 -7.66 -7.44 17.54
C PHE A 51 -6.66 -8.57 17.80
N ALA A 52 -7.16 -9.78 18.06
CA ALA A 52 -6.33 -10.97 18.27
C ALA A 52 -5.42 -11.27 17.06
N ASP A 53 -5.90 -11.03 15.83
CA ASP A 53 -5.10 -11.25 14.62
C ASP A 53 -3.96 -10.23 14.52
N ALA A 54 -4.21 -8.96 14.86
CA ALA A 54 -3.18 -7.93 14.94
C ALA A 54 -2.12 -8.28 16.01
N GLN A 55 -2.54 -8.80 17.18
CA GLN A 55 -1.62 -9.26 18.21
C GLN A 55 -0.77 -10.45 17.73
N ALA A 56 -1.40 -11.44 17.09
CA ALA A 56 -0.72 -12.62 16.57
C ALA A 56 0.33 -12.24 15.52
N LEU A 57 0.00 -11.34 14.59
CA LEU A 57 0.95 -10.90 13.58
C LEU A 57 2.03 -9.98 14.17
N ALA A 58 1.70 -9.06 15.08
CA ALA A 58 2.70 -8.22 15.74
C ALA A 58 3.74 -9.05 16.50
N ALA A 59 3.35 -10.16 17.13
CA ALA A 59 4.26 -11.05 17.85
C ALA A 59 5.36 -11.67 16.94
N LEU A 60 5.15 -11.71 15.62
CA LEU A 60 6.14 -12.19 14.64
C LEU A 60 7.12 -11.10 14.19
N HIS A 61 6.88 -9.84 14.55
CA HIS A 61 7.65 -8.69 14.09
C HIS A 61 8.12 -7.84 15.28
N PRO A 62 9.40 -7.96 15.70
CA PRO A 62 9.95 -7.17 16.79
C PRO A 62 9.79 -5.67 16.55
N GLY A 63 9.30 -4.95 17.56
CA GLY A 63 9.10 -3.49 17.51
C GLY A 63 7.76 -3.04 16.91
N ILE A 64 6.90 -3.95 16.47
CA ILE A 64 5.55 -3.63 16.00
C ILE A 64 4.56 -3.62 17.16
N VAL A 65 3.70 -2.60 17.20
CA VAL A 65 2.67 -2.44 18.25
C VAL A 65 1.30 -2.80 17.70
N ALA A 66 0.64 -3.79 18.30
CA ALA A 66 -0.77 -4.05 18.01
C ALA A 66 -1.66 -3.04 18.75
N VAL A 67 -2.57 -2.39 18.02
CA VAL A 67 -3.56 -1.46 18.57
C VAL A 67 -4.97 -1.88 18.17
N SER A 68 -5.97 -1.57 19.00
CA SER A 68 -7.36 -2.01 18.81
C SER A 68 -8.28 -0.93 18.23
N ASP A 69 -7.93 0.34 18.35
CA ASP A 69 -8.73 1.46 17.87
C ASP A 69 -8.21 1.94 16.51
N ILE A 70 -8.90 1.52 15.45
CA ILE A 70 -8.54 1.86 14.06
C ILE A 70 -8.64 3.36 13.77
N GLU A 71 -9.65 4.04 14.32
CA GLU A 71 -9.84 5.47 14.07
C GLU A 71 -8.71 6.26 14.73
N ALA A 72 -8.42 6.00 16.01
CA ALA A 72 -7.33 6.65 16.72
C ALA A 72 -5.97 6.38 16.05
N ALA A 73 -5.74 5.15 15.58
CA ALA A 73 -4.51 4.78 14.88
C ALA A 73 -4.35 5.56 13.56
N VAL A 74 -5.40 5.62 12.73
CA VAL A 74 -5.38 6.35 11.46
C VAL A 74 -5.18 7.85 11.68
N ARG A 75 -5.92 8.45 12.62
CA ARG A 75 -5.85 9.90 12.92
C ARG A 75 -4.48 10.38 13.37
N SER A 76 -3.69 9.50 13.98
CA SER A 76 -2.36 9.81 14.50
C SER A 76 -1.22 9.32 13.62
N SER A 77 -1.51 8.82 12.41
CA SER A 77 -0.52 8.28 11.48
C SER A 77 -0.04 9.29 10.43
N ASP A 78 1.23 9.17 10.06
CA ASP A 78 1.81 9.81 8.88
C ASP A 78 1.66 8.92 7.64
N VAL A 79 1.69 7.60 7.85
CA VAL A 79 1.53 6.57 6.81
C VAL A 79 0.44 5.59 7.23
N VAL A 80 -0.50 5.31 6.34
CA VAL A 80 -1.55 4.31 6.55
C VAL A 80 -1.51 3.30 5.41
N CYS A 81 -1.27 2.03 5.71
CA CYS A 81 -1.26 0.96 4.73
C CYS A 81 -2.50 0.07 4.90
N LEU A 82 -3.44 0.17 3.98
CA LEU A 82 -4.59 -0.73 3.90
C LEU A 82 -4.15 -2.02 3.20
N ALA A 83 -4.30 -3.14 3.88
CA ALA A 83 -3.86 -4.47 3.44
C ALA A 83 -4.87 -5.55 3.87
N THR A 84 -6.14 -5.29 3.58
CA THR A 84 -7.30 -6.11 3.95
C THR A 84 -7.91 -6.79 2.72
N HIS A 85 -8.82 -7.73 2.96
CA HIS A 85 -9.73 -8.25 1.93
C HIS A 85 -11.16 -7.85 2.32
N SER A 86 -11.45 -6.55 2.27
CA SER A 86 -12.72 -5.98 2.69
C SER A 86 -13.56 -5.55 1.49
N PHE A 87 -14.83 -5.91 1.49
CA PHE A 87 -15.81 -5.50 0.48
C PHE A 87 -16.28 -4.04 0.65
N GLU A 88 -15.94 -3.41 1.77
CA GLU A 88 -16.30 -2.04 2.14
C GLU A 88 -15.08 -1.26 2.68
N PRO A 89 -15.08 0.08 2.60
CA PRO A 89 -13.98 0.90 3.11
C PRO A 89 -13.66 0.59 4.58
N VAL A 90 -12.39 0.30 4.86
CA VAL A 90 -11.96 -0.09 6.22
C VAL A 90 -11.55 1.09 7.08
N ILE A 91 -11.43 2.28 6.47
CA ILE A 91 -11.21 3.54 7.15
C ILE A 91 -12.18 4.58 6.62
N SER A 92 -12.40 5.62 7.40
CA SER A 92 -13.12 6.80 6.91
C SER A 92 -12.18 7.88 6.40
N ALA A 93 -12.54 8.55 5.30
CA ALA A 93 -11.76 9.63 4.72
C ALA A 93 -11.51 10.80 5.70
N GLN A 94 -12.44 11.07 6.64
CA GLN A 94 -12.26 12.12 7.66
C GLN A 94 -11.25 11.77 8.78
N TRP A 95 -10.80 10.53 8.84
CA TRP A 95 -9.76 10.12 9.79
C TRP A 95 -8.37 10.49 9.28
N VAL A 96 -8.21 10.62 7.96
CA VAL A 96 -6.94 10.94 7.32
C VAL A 96 -6.66 12.44 7.46
N ARG A 97 -5.53 12.77 8.09
CA ARG A 97 -5.11 14.16 8.32
C ARG A 97 -4.31 14.71 7.12
N PRO A 98 -4.20 16.04 6.98
CA PRO A 98 -3.26 16.65 6.05
C PRO A 98 -1.84 16.09 6.22
N GLY A 99 -1.15 15.87 5.09
CA GLY A 99 0.21 15.35 5.05
C GLY A 99 0.35 13.83 5.17
N THR A 100 -0.75 13.09 5.37
CA THR A 100 -0.72 11.62 5.41
C THR A 100 -0.49 11.02 4.02
N HIS A 101 0.28 9.93 3.97
CA HIS A 101 0.33 9.03 2.83
C HIS A 101 -0.52 7.79 3.13
N VAL A 102 -1.40 7.42 2.20
CA VAL A 102 -2.23 6.21 2.30
C VAL A 102 -1.90 5.29 1.13
N SER A 103 -1.62 4.02 1.40
CA SER A 103 -1.48 2.98 0.37
C SER A 103 -2.58 1.94 0.53
N SER A 104 -3.24 1.51 -0.54
CA SER A 104 -4.20 0.42 -0.55
C SER A 104 -3.75 -0.67 -1.51
N VAL A 105 -3.83 -1.93 -1.07
CA VAL A 105 -3.45 -3.10 -1.89
C VAL A 105 -4.53 -4.16 -1.99
N GLY A 106 -5.54 -4.12 -1.11
CA GLY A 106 -6.67 -5.03 -1.12
C GLY A 106 -7.62 -4.72 -2.27
N VAL A 107 -8.13 -5.75 -2.93
CA VAL A 107 -9.19 -5.65 -3.93
C VAL A 107 -10.25 -6.70 -3.59
N ALA A 108 -11.50 -6.25 -3.42
CA ALA A 108 -12.64 -7.12 -3.13
C ALA A 108 -13.92 -6.46 -3.69
N PRO A 109 -14.27 -6.75 -4.96
CA PRO A 109 -15.44 -6.16 -5.60
C PRO A 109 -16.73 -6.59 -4.88
N PRO A 110 -17.77 -5.74 -4.84
CA PRO A 110 -17.93 -4.55 -5.67
C PRO A 110 -17.34 -3.25 -5.10
N GLY A 111 -16.98 -3.21 -3.82
CA GLY A 111 -16.50 -1.99 -3.15
C GLY A 111 -14.98 -1.95 -3.05
N GLY A 112 -14.42 -2.71 -2.11
CA GLY A 112 -12.99 -2.68 -1.78
C GLY A 112 -12.70 -1.87 -0.51
N GLU A 113 -11.44 -1.81 -0.12
CA GLU A 113 -11.02 -1.31 1.21
C GLU A 113 -10.77 0.20 1.26
N LEU A 114 -10.57 0.85 0.10
CA LEU A 114 -10.23 2.27 0.01
C LEU A 114 -11.50 3.13 -0.07
N PRO A 115 -11.71 4.12 0.82
CA PRO A 115 -12.81 5.07 0.67
C PRO A 115 -12.63 5.96 -0.56
N VAL A 116 -13.60 5.94 -1.47
CA VAL A 116 -13.61 6.80 -2.69
C VAL A 116 -13.58 8.28 -2.36
N GLU A 117 -14.19 8.69 -1.24
CA GLU A 117 -14.18 10.10 -0.80
C GLU A 117 -12.77 10.60 -0.47
N LEU A 118 -11.83 9.70 -0.16
CA LEU A 118 -10.44 10.06 0.05
C LEU A 118 -9.73 10.36 -1.27
N VAL A 119 -10.08 9.64 -2.35
CA VAL A 119 -9.55 9.90 -3.70
C VAL A 119 -9.85 11.33 -4.14
N GLY A 120 -11.07 11.82 -3.90
CA GLY A 120 -11.46 13.20 -4.24
C GLY A 120 -10.78 14.30 -3.41
N LYS A 121 -10.06 13.96 -2.33
CA LYS A 121 -9.38 14.90 -1.43
C LYS A 121 -7.85 14.77 -1.47
N ALA A 122 -7.34 13.81 -2.20
CA ALA A 122 -5.93 13.46 -2.25
C ALA A 122 -5.40 13.52 -3.67
N SER A 123 -4.08 13.57 -3.80
CA SER A 123 -3.45 13.22 -5.08
C SER A 123 -3.35 11.71 -5.18
N LEU A 124 -4.01 11.15 -6.18
CA LEU A 124 -4.07 9.72 -6.44
C LEU A 124 -2.88 9.30 -7.32
N PHE A 125 -2.24 8.22 -6.91
CA PHE A 125 -1.19 7.54 -7.63
C PHE A 125 -1.57 6.07 -7.82
N VAL A 126 -1.29 5.52 -9.00
CA VAL A 126 -1.62 4.14 -9.38
C VAL A 126 -0.41 3.47 -10.02
N GLU A 127 -0.44 2.15 -10.20
CA GLU A 127 0.61 1.43 -10.94
C GLU A 127 0.53 1.72 -12.42
N THR A 128 -0.68 1.67 -12.97
CA THR A 128 -1.00 1.94 -14.38
C THR A 128 -2.39 2.59 -14.48
N SER A 129 -2.68 3.23 -15.61
CA SER A 129 -4.02 3.75 -15.93
C SER A 129 -5.11 2.67 -15.96
N ASP A 130 -4.75 1.39 -16.08
CA ASP A 130 -5.70 0.28 -16.04
C ASP A 130 -6.41 0.16 -14.68
N ALA A 131 -5.88 0.78 -13.62
CA ALA A 131 -6.53 0.85 -12.32
C ALA A 131 -7.94 1.45 -12.37
N PHE A 132 -8.26 2.28 -13.39
CA PHE A 132 -9.58 2.89 -13.60
C PHE A 132 -10.53 2.03 -14.45
N ALA A 133 -10.04 0.94 -15.04
CA ALA A 133 -10.88 -0.01 -15.75
C ALA A 133 -11.82 -0.75 -14.78
N PRO A 134 -12.96 -1.29 -15.25
CA PRO A 134 -13.75 -2.19 -14.42
C PRO A 134 -12.96 -3.46 -14.06
N THR A 135 -13.34 -4.08 -12.96
CA THR A 135 -12.85 -5.41 -12.58
C THR A 135 -13.22 -6.44 -13.67
N PRO A 136 -12.39 -7.47 -13.92
CA PRO A 136 -11.25 -7.91 -13.11
C PRO A 136 -9.91 -7.22 -13.41
N VAL A 137 -9.88 -6.27 -14.36
CA VAL A 137 -8.62 -5.61 -14.74
C VAL A 137 -8.26 -4.48 -13.78
N GLY A 138 -9.18 -3.55 -13.52
CA GLY A 138 -8.89 -2.40 -12.66
C GLY A 138 -9.34 -2.57 -11.22
N SER A 139 -9.30 -1.46 -10.47
CA SER A 139 -9.72 -1.39 -9.07
C SER A 139 -11.21 -1.04 -8.98
N CYS A 140 -11.99 -1.82 -8.24
CA CYS A 140 -13.42 -1.56 -8.06
C CYS A 140 -13.71 -0.17 -7.50
N GLU A 141 -12.84 0.36 -6.62
CA GLU A 141 -12.98 1.70 -6.06
C GLU A 141 -12.80 2.83 -7.09
N LEU A 142 -12.05 2.58 -8.16
CA LEU A 142 -11.70 3.61 -9.15
C LEU A 142 -12.50 3.49 -10.45
N ALA A 143 -13.29 2.42 -10.60
CA ALA A 143 -14.10 2.20 -11.78
C ALA A 143 -15.09 3.36 -11.99
N GLY A 144 -15.02 3.99 -13.16
CA GLY A 144 -15.87 5.14 -13.51
C GLY A 144 -15.35 6.50 -13.04
N ILE A 145 -14.20 6.55 -12.37
CA ILE A 145 -13.45 7.79 -12.14
C ILE A 145 -12.64 8.11 -13.39
N ASP A 146 -12.52 9.40 -13.73
CA ASP A 146 -11.69 9.86 -14.85
C ASP A 146 -10.21 9.46 -14.62
N PRO A 147 -9.57 8.69 -15.53
CA PRO A 147 -8.17 8.29 -15.40
C PRO A 147 -7.20 9.46 -15.23
N GLU A 148 -7.51 10.65 -15.74
CA GLU A 148 -6.68 11.86 -15.55
C GLU A 148 -6.65 12.34 -14.09
N THR A 149 -7.50 11.80 -13.21
CA THR A 149 -7.47 12.03 -11.76
C THR A 149 -6.23 11.41 -11.11
N GLY A 150 -5.64 10.38 -11.74
CA GLY A 150 -4.47 9.66 -11.23
C GLY A 150 -3.18 10.00 -11.97
N ALA A 151 -2.05 9.76 -11.30
CA ALA A 151 -0.74 9.69 -11.93
C ALA A 151 -0.10 8.31 -11.72
N GLU A 152 0.60 7.80 -12.72
CA GLU A 152 1.29 6.52 -12.59
C GLU A 152 2.56 6.69 -11.74
N LEU A 153 2.79 5.79 -10.78
CA LEU A 153 3.99 5.82 -9.94
C LEU A 153 5.28 5.76 -10.79
N GLY A 154 5.23 5.08 -11.94
CA GLY A 154 6.32 5.05 -12.92
C GLY A 154 6.74 6.45 -13.41
N ASP A 155 5.77 7.32 -13.71
CA ASP A 155 6.05 8.70 -14.13
C ASP A 155 6.75 9.50 -13.02
N ILE A 156 6.43 9.24 -11.77
CA ILE A 156 7.04 9.91 -10.61
C ILE A 156 8.48 9.44 -10.46
N LEU A 157 8.72 8.13 -10.58
CA LEU A 157 10.04 7.53 -10.50
C LEU A 157 10.97 8.00 -11.63
N LEU A 158 10.41 8.28 -12.81
CA LEU A 158 11.14 8.79 -13.96
C LEU A 158 11.30 10.32 -13.96
N GLY A 159 10.67 11.02 -13.01
CA GLY A 159 10.66 12.48 -12.95
C GLY A 159 9.83 13.15 -14.05
N ALA A 160 8.95 12.40 -14.73
CA ALA A 160 8.05 12.91 -15.76
C ALA A 160 6.86 13.68 -15.15
N ARG A 161 6.43 13.30 -13.95
CA ARG A 161 5.40 14.00 -13.16
C ARG A 161 5.88 14.19 -11.72
N PRO A 162 5.45 15.26 -11.02
CA PRO A 162 5.79 15.44 -9.62
C PRO A 162 5.07 14.41 -8.73
N GLY A 163 5.74 13.95 -7.69
CA GLY A 163 5.12 13.19 -6.60
C GLY A 163 4.43 14.11 -5.61
N ARG A 164 4.80 14.04 -4.33
CA ARG A 164 4.35 15.00 -3.31
C ARG A 164 4.92 16.40 -3.61
N VAL A 165 4.06 17.41 -3.60
CA VAL A 165 4.37 18.83 -3.84
C VAL A 165 4.20 19.73 -2.61
N SER A 166 3.51 19.28 -1.55
CA SER A 166 3.41 20.05 -0.30
C SER A 166 3.37 19.18 0.96
N ALA A 167 3.65 19.79 2.11
CA ALA A 167 3.63 19.11 3.41
C ALA A 167 2.22 18.66 3.80
N ASP A 168 1.19 19.46 3.50
CA ASP A 168 -0.20 19.18 3.88
C ASP A 168 -0.94 18.29 2.87
N GLN A 169 -0.35 18.02 1.70
CA GLN A 169 -0.95 17.18 0.68
C GLN A 169 -1.23 15.78 1.22
N ILE A 170 -2.45 15.27 1.01
CA ILE A 170 -2.74 13.86 1.19
C ILE A 170 -2.36 13.15 -0.11
N THR A 171 -1.58 12.08 -0.01
CA THR A 171 -1.22 11.25 -1.16
C THR A 171 -1.83 9.87 -0.99
N VAL A 172 -2.52 9.36 -2.01
CA VAL A 172 -3.09 8.02 -2.03
C VAL A 172 -2.40 7.20 -3.10
N TYR A 173 -1.96 6.01 -2.77
CA TYR A 173 -1.49 5.03 -3.73
C TYR A 173 -2.45 3.84 -3.76
N LYS A 174 -3.03 3.53 -4.91
CA LYS A 174 -3.86 2.33 -5.10
C LYS A 174 -3.11 1.33 -5.97
N ALA A 175 -2.78 0.19 -5.37
CA ALA A 175 -2.23 -0.96 -6.08
C ALA A 175 -3.36 -1.85 -6.64
N MET A 176 -3.09 -2.43 -7.80
CA MET A 176 -3.88 -3.47 -8.47
C MET A 176 -3.01 -4.70 -8.81
N GLY A 177 -1.70 -4.51 -8.91
CA GLY A 177 -0.71 -5.44 -9.43
C GLY A 177 -0.45 -5.16 -10.91
N VAL A 178 0.81 -5.22 -11.32
CA VAL A 178 1.17 -5.17 -12.75
C VAL A 178 2.16 -6.29 -13.06
N ALA A 179 1.94 -6.99 -14.19
CA ALA A 179 2.74 -8.15 -14.57
C ALA A 179 4.26 -7.86 -14.66
N MET A 180 4.63 -6.59 -14.88
CA MET A 180 6.03 -6.15 -14.87
C MET A 180 6.69 -6.38 -13.50
N GLU A 181 5.98 -6.17 -12.39
CA GLU A 181 6.50 -6.40 -11.04
C GLU A 181 6.81 -7.89 -10.82
N ASP A 182 5.89 -8.76 -11.23
CA ASP A 182 6.07 -10.21 -11.15
C ASP A 182 7.23 -10.69 -12.03
N MET A 183 7.35 -10.14 -13.25
CA MET A 183 8.43 -10.49 -14.16
C MET A 183 9.80 -10.10 -13.58
N VAL A 184 9.92 -8.90 -12.99
CA VAL A 184 11.16 -8.47 -12.33
C VAL A 184 11.46 -9.33 -11.10
N ALA A 185 10.46 -9.65 -10.27
CA ALA A 185 10.64 -10.54 -9.13
C ALA A 185 11.08 -11.95 -9.56
N ALA A 186 10.49 -12.48 -10.63
CA ALA A 186 10.85 -13.78 -11.20
C ALA A 186 12.27 -13.77 -11.77
N ASP A 187 12.68 -12.74 -12.50
CA ASP A 187 14.05 -12.60 -13.02
C ASP A 187 15.08 -12.52 -11.88
N LEU A 188 14.80 -11.75 -10.81
CA LEU A 188 15.67 -11.69 -9.63
C LEU A 188 15.82 -13.05 -8.96
N ALA A 189 14.70 -13.76 -8.73
CA ALA A 189 14.70 -15.08 -8.15
C ALA A 189 15.46 -16.10 -9.03
N TYR A 190 15.23 -16.05 -10.34
CA TYR A 190 15.89 -16.91 -11.32
C TYR A 190 17.41 -16.69 -11.34
N ARG A 191 17.87 -15.43 -11.43
CA ARG A 191 19.29 -15.10 -11.39
C ARG A 191 19.96 -15.57 -10.12
N GLU A 192 19.29 -15.43 -8.98
CA GLU A 192 19.80 -15.89 -7.70
C GLU A 192 19.85 -17.43 -7.61
N ALA A 193 18.85 -18.12 -8.17
CA ALA A 193 18.83 -19.58 -8.26
C ALA A 193 20.00 -20.10 -9.13
N VAL A 194 20.22 -19.49 -10.30
CA VAL A 194 21.37 -19.80 -11.17
C VAL A 194 22.68 -19.56 -10.44
N ARG A 195 22.85 -18.40 -9.78
CA ARG A 195 24.06 -18.06 -9.03
C ARG A 195 24.38 -19.05 -7.92
N ARG A 196 23.35 -19.63 -7.28
CA ARG A 196 23.49 -20.59 -6.18
C ARG A 196 23.45 -22.05 -6.61
N GLY A 197 23.23 -22.35 -7.89
CA GLY A 197 23.06 -23.71 -8.39
C GLY A 197 21.82 -24.41 -7.81
N ILE A 198 20.73 -23.68 -7.57
CA ILE A 198 19.47 -24.19 -7.02
C ILE A 198 18.44 -24.31 -8.16
N GLY A 199 17.68 -25.41 -8.21
CA GLY A 199 16.63 -25.66 -9.20
C GLY A 199 16.76 -27.02 -9.88
N ALA A 200 15.80 -27.38 -10.73
CA ALA A 200 15.82 -28.60 -11.52
C ALA A 200 15.30 -28.32 -12.95
N VAL A 201 15.81 -29.05 -13.93
CA VAL A 201 15.32 -29.00 -15.32
C VAL A 201 14.15 -29.98 -15.46
N ALA A 202 13.04 -29.51 -15.98
CA ALA A 202 11.89 -30.33 -16.36
C ALA A 202 11.60 -30.17 -17.85
N SER A 203 11.22 -31.26 -18.51
CA SER A 203 10.67 -31.24 -19.87
C SER A 203 9.17 -30.97 -19.81
N LEU A 204 8.71 -29.95 -20.52
CA LEU A 204 7.29 -29.58 -20.66
C LEU A 204 6.64 -30.29 -21.84
#